data_AF-A0A231PLI9-F1
#
_entry.id   AF-A0A231PLI9-F1
#
_cell.length_a   1.000
_cell.length_b   1.000
_cell.length_c   1.000
_cell.angle_alpha   90.00
_cell.angle_beta   90.00
_cell.angle_gamma   90.00
#
_symmetry.space_group_name_H-M   'P 1'
#
loop_
_entity.id
_entity.type
_entity.pdbx_description
1 polymer ?
#
loop_
_entity_poly.entity_id
_entity_poly.type
_entity_poly.pdbx_seq_one_letter_code
_entity_poly.pdbx_strand_id
1 'polypeptide(L)' 'MNPGDAVWGGLILAGAVVETYALRTARQEATLSAATRRWCRVHTKAGKVLFVGGWVGFSVWWVHHVIA' A
#
# COMPACT_ATOMS: atom_id res chain seq x y z
N MET A 1 -13.66 19.06 -5.69
CA MET A 1 -12.94 17.77 -5.58
C MET A 1 -13.03 17.10 -6.93
N ASN A 2 -11.90 16.76 -7.54
CA ASN A 2 -11.87 15.99 -8.78
C ASN A 2 -12.39 14.57 -8.48
N PRO A 3 -13.16 13.91 -9.37
CA PRO A 3 -13.51 12.50 -9.24
C PRO A 3 -12.35 11.60 -8.81
N GLY A 4 -11.12 11.89 -9.28
CA GLY A 4 -9.91 11.18 -8.87
C GLY A 4 -9.61 11.33 -7.37
N ASP A 5 -9.77 12.52 -6.80
CA ASP A 5 -9.51 12.78 -5.37
C ASP A 5 -10.47 11.98 -4.49
N ALA A 6 -11.72 11.83 -4.92
CA ALA A 6 -12.73 11.07 -4.19
C ALA A 6 -12.42 9.57 -4.23
N VAL A 7 -11.99 9.04 -5.38
CA VAL A 7 -11.59 7.64 -5.53
C VAL A 7 -10.34 7.36 -4.70
N TRP A 8 -9.29 8.15 -4.85
CA TRP A 8 -8.04 7.95 -4.11
C TRP A 8 -8.21 8.17 -2.61
N GLY A 9 -8.94 9.21 -2.20
CA GLY A 9 -9.26 9.46 -0.79
C GLY A 9 -10.09 8.33 -0.18
N GLY A 10 -11.07 7.80 -0.92
CA GLY A 10 -11.88 6.66 -0.49
C GLY A 10 -11.06 5.38 -0.32
N LEU A 11 -10.15 5.10 -1.25
CA LEU A 11 -9.25 3.94 -1.16
C LEU A 11 -8.30 4.04 0.04
N ILE A 12 -7.72 5.22 0.30
CA ILE A 12 -6.86 5.44 1.47
C ILE A 12 -7.67 5.26 2.76
N LEU A 13 -8.87 5.84 2.84
CA LEU A 13 -9.72 5.72 4.01
C LEU A 13 -10.13 4.27 4.27
N ALA A 14 -10.53 3.54 3.23
CA ALA A 14 -10.89 2.12 3.33
C ALA A 14 -9.71 1.28 3.83
N GLY A 15 -8.50 1.51 3.30
CA GLY A 15 -7.29 0.85 3.77
C GLY A 15 -6.99 1.14 5.24
N ALA A 16 -7.11 2.41 5.66
CA ALA A 16 -6.90 2.81 7.05
C ALA A 16 -7.92 2.16 8.01
N VAL A 17 -9.18 2.05 7.60
CA VAL A 17 -10.22 1.37 8.40
C VAL A 17 -9.91 -0.11 8.57
N VAL A 18 -9.54 -0.81 7.49
CA VAL A 18 -9.18 -2.24 7.53
C VAL A 18 -7.96 -2.47 8.42
N GLU A 19 -6.90 -1.68 8.25
CA GLU A 19 -5.67 -1.79 9.04
C GLU A 19 -5.98 -1.54 10.54
N THR A 20 -6.75 -0.48 10.85
CA THR A 20 -7.14 -0.15 12.22
C THR A 20 -7.99 -1.24 12.85
N TYR A 21 -8.93 -1.82 12.10
CA TYR A 21 -9.76 -2.92 12.57
C TYR A 21 -8.93 -4.17 12.88
N ALA A 22 -8.01 -4.54 11.98
CA ALA A 22 -7.13 -5.69 12.15
C ALA A 22 -6.23 -5.54 13.38
N LEU A 23 -5.68 -4.34 13.61
CA LEU A 23 -4.88 -4.02 14.80
C LEU A 23 -5.72 -4.13 16.08
N ARG A 24 -6.94 -3.57 16.09
CA ARG A 24 -7.86 -3.63 17.25
C ARG A 24 -8.32 -5.04 17.60
N THR A 25 -8.42 -5.93 16.62
CA THR A 25 -8.81 -7.34 16.83
C THR A 25 -7.60 -8.28 17.02
N ALA A 26 -6.38 -7.72 17.18
CA ALA A 26 -5.13 -8.48 17.31
C ALA A 26 -4.86 -9.47 16.16
N ARG A 27 -5.46 -9.24 14.99
CA ARG A 27 -5.31 -10.05 13.79
C ARG A 27 -4.19 -9.49 12.92
N GLN A 28 -2.95 -9.54 13.42
CA GLN A 28 -1.81 -8.97 12.70
C GLN A 28 -1.59 -9.61 11.32
N GLU A 29 -1.86 -10.90 11.18
CA GLU A 29 -1.83 -11.65 9.90
C GLU A 29 -2.86 -11.12 8.88
N ALA A 30 -3.91 -10.43 9.33
CA ALA A 30 -4.97 -9.87 8.49
C ALA A 30 -4.76 -8.39 8.14
N THR A 31 -3.64 -7.79 8.56
CA THR A 31 -3.29 -6.42 8.16
C THR A 31 -3.03 -6.37 6.65
N LEU A 32 -3.39 -5.26 6.01
CA LEU A 32 -3.08 -5.03 4.60
C LEU A 32 -1.57 -5.04 4.40
N SER A 33 -0.81 -4.48 5.35
CA SER A 33 0.65 -4.52 5.31
C SER A 33 1.23 -5.95 5.32
N ALA A 34 0.68 -6.86 6.12
CA ALA A 34 1.07 -8.28 6.09
C ALA A 34 0.69 -8.95 4.77
N ALA A 35 -0.52 -8.70 4.25
CA ALA A 35 -0.98 -9.23 2.98
C ALA A 35 -0.10 -8.76 1.81
N THR A 36 0.25 -7.47 1.74
CA THR A 36 1.14 -6.92 0.71
C THR A 36 2.53 -7.56 0.78
N ARG A 37 3.10 -7.74 1.97
CA ARG A 37 4.41 -8.42 2.14
C ARG A 37 4.35 -9.88 1.69
N ARG A 38 3.24 -10.57 1.96
CA ARG A 38 3.01 -11.95 1.52
C ARG A 38 2.89 -12.04 0.01
N TRP A 39 2.10 -11.16 -0.61
CA TRP A 39 1.93 -11.09 -2.07
C TRP A 39 3.24 -10.80 -2.79
N CYS A 40 4.01 -9.83 -2.30
CA CYS A 40 5.33 -9.51 -2.86
C CYS A 40 6.42 -10.51 -2.46
N ARG A 41 6.10 -11.57 -1.71
CA ARG A 41 7.03 -12.60 -1.24
C ARG A 41 8.30 -12.00 -0.62
N VAL A 42 8.13 -10.97 0.23
CA VAL A 42 9.22 -10.16 0.82
C VAL A 42 10.16 -11.00 1.71
N HIS A 43 9.80 -12.24 2.07
CA HIS A 43 10.72 -13.17 2.72
C HIS A 43 11.85 -13.67 1.79
N THR A 44 11.68 -13.56 0.46
CA THR A 44 12.69 -13.93 -0.54
C THR A 44 13.53 -12.72 -0.95
N LYS A 45 14.79 -12.92 -1.35
CA LYS A 45 15.65 -11.84 -1.86
C LYS A 45 15.03 -11.16 -3.09
N ALA A 46 14.50 -11.94 -4.03
CA ALA A 46 13.84 -11.43 -5.23
C ALA A 46 12.60 -10.59 -4.89
N GLY A 47 11.75 -11.08 -3.98
CA GLY A 47 10.56 -10.38 -3.53
C GLY A 47 10.85 -9.04 -2.85
N LYS A 48 11.93 -8.96 -2.06
CA LYS A 48 12.39 -7.69 -1.47
C LYS A 48 12.77 -6.67 -2.55
N VAL A 49 13.54 -7.09 -3.54
CA VAL A 49 13.98 -6.22 -4.64
C VAL A 49 12.77 -5.75 -5.46
N LEU A 50 11.83 -6.64 -5.78
CA LEU A 50 10.61 -6.29 -6.49
C LEU A 50 9.75 -5.30 -5.71
N PHE A 51 9.57 -5.53 -4.41
CA PHE A 51 8.80 -4.64 -3.55
C PHE A 51 9.41 -3.25 -3.47
N VAL A 52 10.72 -3.16 -3.15
CA VAL A 52 11.41 -1.88 -3.03
C VAL A 52 11.51 -1.17 -4.38
N GLY A 53 11.90 -1.88 -5.44
CA GLY A 53 12.01 -1.32 -6.78
C GLY A 53 10.67 -0.80 -7.29
N GLY A 54 9.60 -1.58 -7.11
CA GLY A 54 8.24 -1.16 -7.47
C GLY A 54 7.79 0.05 -6.67
N TRP A 55 8.04 0.08 -5.36
CA TRP A 55 7.67 1.20 -4.49
C TRP A 55 8.42 2.49 -4.84
N VAL A 56 9.74 2.40 -5.04
CA VAL A 56 10.57 3.53 -5.44
C VAL A 56 10.15 4.04 -6.82
N GLY A 57 9.97 3.15 -7.79
CA GLY A 57 9.53 3.53 -9.13
C GLY A 57 8.15 4.20 -9.14
N PHE A 58 7.18 3.65 -8.39
CA PHE A 58 5.87 4.27 -8.21
C PHE A 58 5.97 5.65 -7.56
N SER A 59 6.80 5.81 -6.53
CA SER A 59 6.99 7.09 -5.83
C SER A 59 7.56 8.16 -6.78
N VAL A 60 8.57 7.80 -7.58
CA VAL A 60 9.17 8.70 -8.58
C VAL A 60 8.15 9.08 -9.64
N TRP A 61 7.40 8.10 -10.17
CA TRP A 61 6.33 8.34 -11.14
C TRP A 61 5.28 9.30 -10.60
N TRP A 62 4.83 9.07 -9.36
CA TRP A 62 3.81 9.88 -8.70
C TRP A 62 4.26 11.33 -8.52
N VAL A 63 5.48 11.56 -8.05
CA VAL A 63 6.03 12.93 -7.93
C VAL A 63 6.04 13.63 -9.29
N HIS A 64 6.49 12.95 -10.35
CA HIS A 64 6.59 13.54 -11.68
C HIS A 64 5.24 13.79 -12.36
N HIS A 65 4.21 12.99 -12.09
CA HIS A 65 2.94 13.06 -12.83
C HIS A 65 1.79 13.68 -12.04
N VAL A 66 1.92 13.78 -10.72
CA VAL A 66 0.84 14.28 -9.86
C VAL A 66 1.23 15.59 -9.18
N ILE A 67 2.48 15.73 -8.72
CA ILE A 67 2.95 16.97 -8.07
C ILE A 67 3.56 17.94 -9.09
N ALA A 68 4.51 17.46 -9.89
CA ALA A 68 5.23 18.26 -10.89
C ALA A 68 4.37 18.50 -12.14
#